data_AF-A0A7S3VXA6-F1
#
_entry.id   AF-A0A7S3VXA6-F1
#
_cell.length_a   1.000
_cell.length_b   1.000
_cell.length_c   1.000
_cell.angle_alpha   90.00
_cell.angle_beta   90.00
_cell.angle_gamma   90.00
#
_symmetry.space_group_name_H-M   'P 1'
#
loop_
_entity.id
_entity.type
_entity.pdbx_description
1 polymer ?
#
loop_
_entity_poly.entity_id
_entity_poly.type
_entity_poly.pdbx_seq_one_letter_code
_entity_poly.pdbx_strand_id
1 'polypeptide(L)'
;ARTRRELSTSLFVCRSTIAMTDVFNIEECKVVRKVEVGEALEVVGGKDEKGDDDKAIKRLQFRAVRDGKEGWVTLKGNQGTVYVEKSTSHYVVSREAVLREGTLRTSAALRPLKVGEAVEALDAPVEVKPDARMGVLVRAQDGKSGWGDFEKGPH
;
A
#
# COMPACT_ATOMS: atom_id res chain seq x y z
N ALA A 1 17.77 -10.13 -0.79
CA ALA A 1 17.12 -8.99 -1.47
C ALA A 1 16.16 -8.30 -0.49
N ARG A 2 16.34 -6.99 -0.24
CA ARG A 2 15.40 -6.18 0.56
C ARG A 2 14.11 -6.03 -0.25
N THR A 3 12.96 -6.38 0.31
CA THR A 3 11.67 -6.09 -0.33
C THR A 3 11.52 -4.58 -0.38
N ARG A 4 11.62 -3.99 -1.57
CA ARG A 4 11.37 -2.56 -1.76
C ARG A 4 9.85 -2.42 -1.91
N ARG A 5 9.21 -1.77 -0.94
CA ARG A 5 7.82 -1.31 -1.03
C ARG A 5 7.88 0.19 -1.22
N GLU A 6 7.17 0.69 -2.22
CA GLU A 6 7.12 2.12 -2.51
C GLU A 6 5.75 2.64 -2.08
N LEU A 7 5.71 3.84 -1.50
CA LEU A 7 4.45 4.48 -1.13
C LEU A 7 3.54 4.54 -2.36
N SER A 8 2.29 4.15 -2.19
CA SER A 8 1.34 4.17 -3.29
C SER A 8 1.09 5.61 -3.71
N THR A 9 1.13 5.83 -5.02
CA THR A 9 0.82 7.14 -5.60
C THR A 9 -0.60 7.21 -6.16
N SER A 10 -1.33 6.09 -6.18
CA SER A 10 -2.71 5.96 -6.66
C SER A 10 -3.73 5.73 -5.55
N LEU A 11 -3.29 5.42 -4.32
CA LEU A 11 -4.19 5.17 -3.19
C LEU A 11 -4.36 6.42 -2.33
N PHE A 12 -5.61 6.68 -1.99
CA PHE A 12 -6.06 7.77 -1.14
C PHE A 12 -6.89 7.20 0.01
N VAL A 13 -6.99 7.95 1.11
CA VAL A 13 -7.77 7.57 2.29
C VAL A 13 -8.78 8.66 2.59
N CYS A 14 -10.00 8.25 2.91
CA CYS A 14 -11.06 9.13 3.36
C CYS A 14 -10.78 9.63 4.79
N ARG A 15 -10.79 10.95 4.98
CA ARG A 15 -10.61 11.64 6.27
C ARG A 15 -11.89 12.19 6.85
N SER A 16 -12.92 12.36 6.02
CA SER A 16 -14.24 12.81 6.45
C SER A 16 -15.28 12.18 5.53
N THR A 17 -16.34 11.62 6.13
CA THR A 17 -17.39 10.91 5.38
C THR A 17 -17.91 11.79 4.24
N ILE A 18 -17.91 11.24 3.02
CA ILE A 18 -18.24 11.97 1.80
C ILE A 18 -19.02 11.08 0.83
N ALA A 19 -19.86 11.70 -0.01
CA ALA A 19 -20.58 10.99 -1.06
C ALA A 19 -19.69 10.74 -2.28
N MET A 20 -19.76 9.53 -2.82
CA MET A 20 -19.27 9.18 -4.15
C MET A 20 -20.42 9.31 -5.15
N THR A 21 -20.17 9.99 -6.26
CA THR A 21 -21.19 10.26 -7.28
C THR A 21 -20.87 9.62 -8.61
N ASP A 22 -21.87 9.32 -9.43
CA ASP A 22 -21.69 8.65 -10.73
C ASP A 22 -21.05 9.57 -11.78
N VAL A 23 -21.31 10.88 -11.71
CA VAL A 23 -20.75 11.90 -12.61
C VAL A 23 -20.05 13.03 -11.86
N PHE A 24 -19.29 13.84 -12.62
CA PHE A 24 -18.48 14.95 -12.11
C PHE A 24 -19.32 16.15 -11.63
N ASN A 25 -20.43 16.47 -12.31
CA ASN A 25 -21.30 17.58 -11.93
C ASN A 25 -22.10 17.19 -10.68
N ILE A 26 -21.92 17.91 -9.56
CA ILE A 26 -22.64 17.60 -8.30
C ILE A 26 -24.16 17.83 -8.40
N GLU A 27 -24.64 18.72 -9.27
CA GLU A 27 -26.08 19.05 -9.37
C GLU A 27 -26.85 18.01 -10.18
N GLU A 28 -26.16 17.39 -11.13
CA GLU A 28 -26.72 16.43 -12.08
C GLU A 28 -26.22 15.02 -11.82
N CYS A 29 -25.90 14.70 -10.56
CA CYS A 29 -25.39 13.39 -10.18
C CYS A 29 -26.32 12.59 -9.29
N LYS A 30 -26.05 11.29 -9.25
CA LYS A 30 -26.61 10.36 -8.28
C LYS A 30 -25.51 9.93 -7.32
N VAL A 31 -25.87 9.79 -6.05
CA VAL A 31 -24.98 9.21 -5.04
C VAL A 31 -24.90 7.71 -5.28
N VAL A 32 -23.70 7.23 -5.64
CA VAL A 32 -23.40 5.80 -5.82
C VAL A 32 -23.32 5.11 -4.46
N ARG A 33 -22.63 5.77 -3.51
CA ARG A 33 -22.50 5.35 -2.11
C ARG A 33 -21.87 6.44 -1.25
N LYS A 34 -21.85 6.22 0.07
CA LYS A 34 -20.98 6.98 1.00
C LYS A 34 -19.64 6.28 1.17
N VAL A 35 -18.58 7.07 1.25
CA VAL A 35 -17.22 6.64 1.60
C VAL A 35 -16.98 7.02 3.05
N GLU A 36 -16.66 6.04 3.88
CA GLU A 36 -16.48 6.24 5.32
C GLU A 36 -15.05 6.61 5.66
N VAL A 37 -14.85 7.25 6.82
CA VAL A 37 -13.51 7.61 7.31
C VAL A 37 -12.64 6.35 7.43
N GLY A 38 -11.40 6.45 6.95
CA GLY A 38 -10.43 5.34 6.92
C GLY A 38 -10.55 4.45 5.68
N GLU A 39 -11.59 4.59 4.86
CA GLU A 39 -11.74 3.78 3.66
C GLU A 39 -10.70 4.17 2.59
N ALA A 40 -10.09 3.15 1.99
CA ALA A 40 -9.12 3.28 0.91
C ALA A 40 -9.81 3.39 -0.47
N LEU A 41 -9.33 4.35 -1.26
CA LEU A 41 -9.80 4.65 -2.61
C LEU A 41 -8.63 4.60 -3.59
N GLU A 42 -8.78 3.88 -4.70
CA GLU A 42 -7.81 3.82 -5.78
C GLU A 42 -8.21 4.77 -6.91
N VAL A 43 -7.32 5.65 -7.35
CA VAL A 43 -7.57 6.58 -8.47
C VAL A 43 -7.76 5.81 -9.77
N VAL A 44 -8.81 6.15 -10.52
CA VAL A 44 -9.11 5.58 -11.85
C VAL A 44 -9.05 6.69 -12.90
N GLY A 45 -8.49 6.39 -14.08
CA GLY A 45 -8.53 7.30 -15.23
C GLY A 45 -7.49 8.44 -15.23
N GLY A 46 -6.58 8.48 -14.25
CA GLY A 46 -5.49 9.47 -14.19
C GLY A 46 -5.51 10.32 -12.91
N LYS A 47 -4.41 11.01 -12.61
CA LYS A 47 -4.26 11.84 -11.39
C LYS A 47 -4.65 13.30 -11.61
N ASP A 48 -5.23 13.61 -12.76
CA ASP A 48 -5.61 14.95 -13.12
C ASP A 48 -6.88 15.34 -12.36
N GLU A 49 -6.68 16.11 -11.29
CA GLU A 49 -7.77 16.67 -10.50
C GLU A 49 -8.64 17.54 -11.41
N LYS A 50 -9.94 17.25 -11.48
CA LYS A 50 -10.88 18.17 -12.10
C LYS A 50 -11.38 19.17 -11.07
N GLY A 51 -11.12 20.45 -11.33
CA GLY A 51 -11.71 21.56 -10.61
C GLY A 51 -13.11 21.85 -11.12
N ASP A 52 -14.01 22.17 -10.19
CA ASP A 52 -15.26 22.87 -10.49
C ASP A 52 -15.08 24.28 -9.91
N ASP A 53 -14.75 25.24 -10.79
CA ASP A 53 -14.41 26.61 -10.40
C ASP A 53 -15.61 27.34 -9.80
N ASP A 54 -16.82 27.06 -10.30
CA ASP A 54 -18.08 27.61 -9.76
C ASP A 54 -18.29 27.18 -8.30
N LYS A 55 -17.81 25.99 -7.95
CA LYS A 55 -17.94 25.43 -6.59
C LYS A 55 -16.67 25.55 -5.75
N ALA A 56 -15.56 26.00 -6.34
CA ALA A 56 -14.24 26.04 -5.71
C ALA A 56 -13.85 24.69 -5.06
N ILE A 57 -14.12 23.57 -5.73
CA ILE A 57 -13.78 22.22 -5.26
C ILE A 57 -12.89 21.46 -6.24
N LYS A 58 -12.17 20.47 -5.71
CA LYS A 58 -11.38 19.53 -6.50
C LYS A 58 -11.93 18.12 -6.36
N ARG A 59 -12.09 17.41 -7.47
CA ARG A 59 -12.59 16.03 -7.50
C ARG A 59 -11.68 15.13 -8.31
N LEU A 60 -11.66 13.85 -7.95
CA LEU A 60 -11.04 12.77 -8.71
C LEU A 60 -12.01 11.61 -8.80
N GLN A 61 -11.82 10.79 -9.84
CA GLN A 61 -12.52 9.53 -9.97
C GLN A 61 -11.76 8.43 -9.25
N PHE A 62 -12.48 7.66 -8.46
CA PHE A 62 -11.96 6.61 -7.63
C PHE A 62 -12.73 5.32 -7.81
N ARG A 63 -12.05 4.20 -7.58
CA ARG A 63 -12.62 2.91 -7.24
C ARG A 63 -12.45 2.68 -5.74
N ALA A 64 -13.53 2.39 -5.04
CA ALA A 64 -13.46 2.00 -3.64
C ALA A 64 -12.84 0.61 -3.52
N VAL A 65 -11.79 0.48 -2.71
CA VAL A 65 -11.10 -0.81 -2.50
C VAL A 65 -12.02 -1.83 -1.81
N ARG A 66 -12.93 -1.34 -0.97
CA ARG A 66 -13.84 -2.17 -0.16
C ARG A 66 -14.85 -2.96 -0.97
N ASP A 67 -15.46 -2.35 -1.99
CA ASP A 67 -16.59 -2.95 -2.74
C ASP A 67 -16.45 -2.81 -4.26
N GLY A 68 -15.36 -2.23 -4.76
CA GLY A 68 -15.08 -2.09 -6.18
C GLY A 68 -15.94 -1.05 -6.91
N LYS A 69 -16.80 -0.30 -6.21
CA LYS A 69 -17.63 0.73 -6.85
C LYS A 69 -16.79 1.92 -7.29
N GLU A 70 -17.08 2.42 -8.48
CA GLU A 70 -16.38 3.55 -9.07
C GLU A 70 -17.25 4.81 -9.09
N GLY A 71 -16.62 5.98 -8.92
CA GLY A 71 -17.30 7.26 -8.98
C GLY A 71 -16.42 8.45 -8.60
N TRP A 72 -16.98 9.64 -8.68
CA TRP A 72 -16.33 10.91 -8.38
C TRP A 72 -16.43 11.24 -6.90
N VAL A 73 -15.30 11.60 -6.30
CA VAL A 73 -15.21 12.02 -4.90
C VAL A 73 -14.49 13.36 -4.80
N THR A 74 -15.00 14.23 -3.95
CA THR A 74 -14.38 15.52 -3.66
C THR A 74 -13.17 15.33 -2.73
N LEU A 75 -12.02 15.87 -3.11
CA LEU A 75 -10.78 15.81 -2.32
C LEU A 75 -10.82 16.82 -1.18
N LYS A 76 -11.11 18.08 -1.55
CA LYS A 76 -11.13 19.23 -0.64
C LYS A 76 -12.33 20.11 -0.98
N GLY A 77 -13.12 20.45 0.04
CA GLY A 77 -14.25 21.36 -0.08
C GLY A 77 -13.82 22.82 -0.17
N ASN A 78 -14.76 23.69 -0.54
CA ASN A 78 -14.55 25.13 -0.71
C ASN A 78 -14.08 25.85 0.57
N GLN A 79 -14.48 25.38 1.74
CA GLN A 79 -14.06 25.90 3.04
C GLN A 79 -12.76 25.26 3.56
N GLY A 80 -12.10 24.46 2.74
CA GLY A 80 -10.80 23.87 3.07
C GLY A 80 -10.84 22.51 3.76
N THR A 81 -12.02 21.96 4.07
CA THR A 81 -12.17 20.61 4.61
C THR A 81 -11.58 19.58 3.66
N VAL A 82 -10.65 18.76 4.17
CA VAL A 82 -10.06 17.64 3.43
C VAL A 82 -10.90 16.40 3.67
N TYR A 83 -11.54 15.90 2.61
CA TYR A 83 -12.35 14.69 2.66
C TYR A 83 -11.54 13.46 2.27
N VAL A 84 -10.64 13.61 1.29
CA VAL A 84 -9.82 12.52 0.76
C VAL A 84 -8.42 13.04 0.47
N GLU A 85 -7.40 12.33 0.92
CA GLU A 85 -5.99 12.68 0.69
C GLU A 85 -5.13 11.46 0.36
N LYS A 86 -3.92 11.70 -0.16
CA LYS A 86 -3.00 10.62 -0.52
C LYS A 86 -2.68 9.75 0.70
N SER A 87 -2.70 8.44 0.48
CA SER A 87 -2.38 7.49 1.54
C SER A 87 -0.89 7.55 1.91
N THR A 88 -0.62 7.54 3.22
CA THR A 88 0.73 7.40 3.77
C THR A 88 1.00 6.01 4.35
N SER A 89 -0.04 5.16 4.43
CA SER A 89 0.04 3.79 4.95
C SER A 89 -0.02 2.73 3.86
N HIS A 90 -0.43 3.08 2.64
CA HIS A 90 -0.56 2.11 1.55
C HIS A 90 0.68 2.10 0.66
N TYR A 91 1.12 0.89 0.31
CA TYR A 91 2.31 0.63 -0.49
C TYR A 91 1.95 -0.22 -1.70
N VAL A 92 2.73 -0.06 -2.77
CA VAL A 92 2.68 -0.95 -3.93
C VAL A 92 3.92 -1.84 -3.94
N VAL A 93 3.70 -3.12 -4.17
CA VAL A 93 4.76 -4.11 -4.30
C VAL A 93 5.51 -3.86 -5.61
N SER A 94 6.76 -3.40 -5.54
CA SER A 94 7.57 -3.11 -6.74
C SER A 94 8.41 -4.31 -7.20
N ARG A 95 8.49 -5.37 -6.38
CA ARG A 95 9.20 -6.62 -6.68
C ARG A 95 8.47 -7.79 -6.03
N GLU A 96 8.46 -8.94 -6.69
CA GLU A 96 7.88 -10.17 -6.14
C GLU A 96 8.40 -10.44 -4.73
N ALA A 97 7.46 -10.73 -3.83
CA ALA A 97 7.73 -10.95 -2.42
C ALA A 97 6.81 -12.04 -1.87
N VAL A 98 7.10 -12.51 -0.65
CA VAL A 98 6.25 -13.47 0.06
C VAL A 98 5.71 -12.77 1.30
N LEU A 99 4.39 -12.76 1.47
CA LEU A 99 3.74 -12.38 2.72
C LEU A 99 3.95 -13.51 3.73
N ARG A 100 4.40 -13.16 4.93
CA ARG A 100 4.76 -14.12 5.99
C ARG A 100 4.09 -13.74 7.31
N GLU A 101 3.95 -14.71 8.19
CA GLU A 101 3.40 -14.50 9.55
C GLU A 101 4.37 -13.71 10.45
N GLY A 102 5.67 -13.80 10.19
CA GLY A 102 6.70 -13.15 11.00
C GLY A 102 7.71 -12.37 10.17
N THR A 103 8.59 -11.67 10.87
CA THR A 103 9.66 -10.86 10.28
C THR A 103 10.82 -11.72 9.74
N LEU A 104 10.96 -12.96 10.25
CA LEU A 104 12.01 -13.89 9.85
C LEU A 104 11.75 -14.52 8.48
N ARG A 105 12.81 -14.78 7.71
CA ARG A 105 12.68 -15.47 6.40
C ARG A 105 12.23 -16.92 6.52
N THR A 106 12.45 -17.52 7.69
CA THR A 106 12.05 -18.89 8.02
C THR A 106 10.62 -18.98 8.54
N SER A 107 9.97 -17.85 8.87
CA SER A 107 8.57 -17.85 9.30
C SER A 107 7.64 -18.34 8.18
N ALA A 108 6.48 -18.87 8.57
CA ALA A 108 5.50 -19.45 7.65
C ALA A 108 5.16 -18.49 6.51
N ALA A 109 5.27 -19.00 5.28
CA ALA A 109 4.85 -18.27 4.08
C ALA A 109 3.33 -18.37 3.95
N LEU A 110 2.65 -17.23 3.99
CA LEU A 110 1.21 -17.16 3.81
C LEU A 110 0.84 -17.24 2.32
N ARG A 111 1.40 -16.35 1.51
CA ARG A 111 1.21 -16.33 0.05
C ARG A 111 2.23 -15.44 -0.67
N PRO A 112 2.46 -15.63 -1.97
CA PRO A 112 3.18 -14.63 -2.78
C PRO A 112 2.40 -13.32 -2.89
N LEU A 113 3.15 -12.22 -2.99
CA LEU A 113 2.70 -10.87 -3.34
C LEU A 113 3.17 -10.55 -4.76
N LYS A 114 2.24 -10.12 -5.61
CA LYS A 114 2.54 -9.80 -7.01
C LYS A 114 3.06 -8.37 -7.16
N VAL A 115 3.89 -8.12 -8.16
CA VAL A 115 4.24 -6.74 -8.54
C VAL A 115 2.97 -5.98 -8.91
N GLY A 116 2.85 -4.74 -8.43
CA GLY A 116 1.66 -3.91 -8.59
C GLY A 116 0.58 -4.15 -7.52
N GLU A 117 0.70 -5.18 -6.68
CA GLU A 117 -0.24 -5.42 -5.60
C GLU A 117 -0.15 -4.33 -4.54
N ALA A 118 -1.31 -3.77 -4.15
CA ALA A 118 -1.43 -2.81 -3.07
C ALA A 118 -1.52 -3.52 -1.72
N VAL A 119 -0.79 -3.01 -0.73
CA VAL A 119 -0.82 -3.49 0.66
C VAL A 119 -0.90 -2.32 1.62
N GLU A 120 -1.62 -2.49 2.72
CA GLU A 120 -1.69 -1.50 3.80
C GLU A 120 -0.69 -1.86 4.91
N ALA A 121 0.05 -0.87 5.40
CA ALA A 121 0.84 -0.98 6.60
C ALA A 121 -0.06 -0.76 7.82
N LEU A 122 -0.12 -1.77 8.69
CA LEU A 122 -0.88 -1.72 9.94
C LEU A 122 -0.08 -1.09 11.09
N ASP A 123 1.23 -0.95 10.92
CA ASP A 123 2.14 -0.36 11.90
C ASP A 123 3.29 0.38 11.19
N ALA A 124 4.02 1.20 11.93
CA ALA A 124 5.20 1.91 11.44
C ALA A 124 6.28 0.92 10.95
N PRO A 125 7.09 1.30 9.94
CA PRO A 125 8.20 0.46 9.52
C PRO A 125 9.18 0.21 10.67
N VAL A 126 9.35 -1.06 11.04
CA VAL A 126 10.34 -1.50 12.03
C VAL A 126 11.59 -2.03 11.34
N GLU A 127 12.74 -1.78 11.95
CA GLU A 127 13.99 -2.40 11.50
C GLU A 127 13.96 -3.90 11.83
N VAL A 128 13.99 -4.74 10.79
CA VAL A 128 14.10 -6.18 10.96
C VAL A 128 15.56 -6.58 10.79
N LYS A 129 16.20 -6.99 11.89
CA LYS A 129 17.55 -7.57 11.85
C LYS A 129 17.47 -8.96 11.20
N PRO A 130 18.41 -9.31 10.29
CA PRO A 130 18.48 -10.67 9.79
C PRO A 130 18.79 -11.64 10.92
N ASP A 131 18.34 -12.89 10.77
CA ASP A 131 18.65 -13.96 11.70
C ASP A 131 20.16 -14.04 11.95
N ALA A 132 20.58 -14.03 13.21
CA ALA A 132 21.96 -14.28 13.58
C ALA A 132 22.30 -15.73 13.19
N ARG A 133 23.22 -15.91 12.25
CA ARG A 133 23.71 -17.22 11.83
C ARG A 133 25.03 -17.53 12.52
N MET A 134 25.20 -18.78 12.93
CA MET A 134 26.51 -19.26 13.34
C MET A 134 27.37 -19.45 12.10
N GLY A 135 28.49 -18.74 12.06
CA GLY A 135 29.50 -18.91 11.03
C GLY A 135 30.73 -19.58 11.63
N VAL A 136 31.36 -20.47 10.87
CA VAL A 136 32.68 -21.02 11.20
C VAL A 136 33.62 -20.79 10.02
N LEU A 137 34.86 -20.39 10.32
CA LEU A 137 35.92 -20.32 9.33
C LEU A 137 36.35 -21.76 8.99
N VAL A 138 36.15 -22.17 7.75
CA VAL A 138 36.50 -23.51 7.25
C VAL A 138 37.65 -23.44 6.26
N ARG A 139 38.34 -24.57 6.10
CA ARG A 139 39.28 -24.81 5.01
C ARG A 139 38.79 -26.02 4.21
N ALA A 140 38.61 -25.82 2.90
CA ALA A 140 38.28 -26.86 1.95
C ALA A 140 39.49 -27.76 1.67
N GLN A 141 39.24 -28.96 1.16
CA GLN A 141 40.29 -29.94 0.84
C GLN A 141 41.27 -29.45 -0.23
N ASP A 142 40.83 -28.52 -1.08
CA ASP A 142 41.67 -27.86 -2.09
C ASP A 142 42.57 -26.74 -1.49
N GLY A 143 42.58 -26.60 -0.15
CA GLY A 143 43.39 -25.64 0.59
C GLY A 143 42.77 -24.25 0.75
N LYS A 144 41.64 -23.95 0.10
CA LYS A 144 40.99 -22.64 0.20
C LYS A 144 40.27 -22.48 1.52
N SER A 145 40.30 -21.28 2.10
CA SER A 145 39.59 -20.96 3.35
C SER A 145 38.48 -19.93 3.14
N GLY A 146 37.39 -20.05 3.89
CA GLY A 146 36.21 -19.19 3.79
C GLY A 146 35.25 -19.38 4.96
N TRP A 147 34.26 -18.49 5.07
CA TRP A 147 33.20 -18.60 6.08
C TRP A 147 32.06 -19.48 5.56
N GLY A 148 31.62 -20.43 6.38
CA GLY A 148 30.42 -21.25 6.13
C GLY A 148 29.36 -21.04 7.21
N ASP A 149 28.09 -21.00 6.80
CA ASP A 149 26.93 -21.03 7.71
C ASP A 149 26.79 -22.44 8.31
N PHE A 150 26.50 -22.54 9.61
CA PHE A 150 26.32 -23.81 10.31
C PHE A 150 24.98 -23.85 11.06
N GLU A 151 24.18 -24.88 10.82
CA GLU A 151 23.03 -25.21 11.67
C GLU A 151 23.48 -26.21 12.75
N LYS A 152 23.08 -25.98 14.01
CA LYS A 152 23.40 -26.91 15.10
C LYS A 152 22.66 -28.23 14.83
N GLY A 153 23.40 -29.28 14.47
CA GLY A 153 22.83 -30.61 14.22
C GLY A 153 22.10 -31.19 15.44
N PRO A 154 21.23 -32.21 15.24
CA PRO A 154 20.57 -32.89 16.35
C PRO A 154 21.63 -33.52 17.26
N HIS A 155 21.55 -33.21 18.55
CA HIS A 155 22.32 -33.89 19.59
C HIS A 155 21.84 -35.33 19.77
#